data_AF-A0A1B6IHQ6-F1
#
_entry.id   AF-A0A1B6IHQ6-F1
#
_cell.length_a   1.000
_cell.length_b   1.000
_cell.length_c   1.000
_cell.angle_alpha   90.00
_cell.angle_beta   90.00
_cell.angle_gamma   90.00
#
_symmetry.space_group_name_H-M   'P 1'
#
loop_
_entity.id
_entity.type
_entity.pdbx_description
1 polymer ?
#
loop_
_entity_poly.entity_id
_entity_poly.type
_entity_poly.pdbx_seq_one_letter_code
_entity_poly.pdbx_strand_id
1 'polypeptide(L)'
;LCVRGCEMEGMLDQNGRVIEDGPEPRPVLSGDTRTFRVMLDCNQYRLDMDHAAQGKEDVYETFNVLMRRKPKENNFKAVLETIRELMNTECVVPDWLHDIILGYGDPGAAHYTEMQDEIATIDFNDTFLHMDHLRASFPEYEIKVKCDDPRKLVPPFRLTFEDVLNKHNRDKEEEKDVKKSIIVEPHVIPSRGPYLFNEPKKNAIPFTPTQVEAIRAGMQPGLTLVVGPPGTGKTDVAVQIISNLYHNFPGQRTLIVTHSNQALNQLFEKIMALD
;
A
#
# COMPACT_ATOMS: atom_id res chain seq x y z
N LEU A 1 -32.86 30.07 -13.12
CA LEU A 1 -32.00 29.77 -11.95
C LEU A 1 -30.86 28.89 -12.44
N CYS A 2 -29.63 29.38 -12.38
CA CYS A 2 -28.44 28.73 -12.93
C CYS A 2 -27.43 28.43 -11.81
N VAL A 3 -26.72 27.31 -11.93
CA VAL A 3 -25.64 26.92 -11.02
C VAL A 3 -24.43 26.56 -11.87
N ARG A 4 -23.26 27.13 -11.54
CA ARG A 4 -21.98 26.81 -12.17
C ARG A 4 -20.95 26.52 -11.09
N GLY A 5 -20.13 25.50 -11.35
CA GLY A 5 -18.97 25.18 -10.53
C GLY A 5 -17.79 26.06 -10.93
N CYS A 6 -16.94 26.37 -9.96
CA CYS A 6 -15.63 26.96 -10.19
C CYS A 6 -14.62 26.37 -9.19
N GLU A 7 -13.35 26.40 -9.55
CA GLU A 7 -12.24 26.07 -8.67
C GLU A 7 -11.46 27.33 -8.31
N MET A 8 -11.02 27.43 -7.06
CA MET A 8 -10.24 28.57 -6.61
C MET A 8 -8.80 28.45 -7.13
N GLU A 9 -8.35 29.42 -7.94
CA GLU A 9 -6.92 29.58 -8.24
C GLU A 9 -6.23 30.29 -7.08
N GLY A 10 -6.86 31.33 -6.54
CA GLY A 10 -6.40 31.99 -5.32
C GLY A 10 -7.02 33.35 -5.07
N MET A 11 -6.64 33.96 -3.96
CA MET A 11 -7.09 35.32 -3.58
C MET A 11 -6.15 36.36 -4.20
N LEU A 12 -6.69 37.49 -4.65
CA LEU A 12 -5.88 38.57 -5.22
C LEU A 12 -5.36 39.52 -4.13
N ASP A 13 -4.13 39.99 -4.33
CA ASP A 13 -3.55 41.11 -3.57
C ASP A 13 -4.05 42.48 -4.10
N GLN A 14 -3.59 43.56 -3.47
CA GLN A 14 -3.92 44.93 -3.90
C GLN A 14 -3.40 45.27 -5.32
N ASN A 15 -2.44 44.50 -5.84
CA ASN A 15 -1.85 44.67 -7.16
C ASN A 15 -2.48 43.74 -8.22
N GLY A 16 -3.52 42.97 -7.87
CA GLY A 16 -4.19 42.02 -8.77
C GLY A 16 -3.41 40.73 -9.02
N ARG A 17 -2.38 40.42 -8.21
CA ARG A 17 -1.61 39.18 -8.27
C ARG A 17 -2.24 38.12 -7.38
N VAL A 18 -2.17 36.86 -7.79
CA VAL A 18 -2.64 35.74 -6.96
C VAL A 18 -1.67 35.57 -5.79
N ILE A 19 -2.21 35.57 -4.58
CA ILE A 19 -1.45 35.29 -3.36
C ILE A 19 -1.17 33.79 -3.35
N GLU A 20 0.09 33.43 -3.55
CA GLU A 20 0.55 32.04 -3.46
C GLU A 20 0.47 31.54 -2.01
N ASP A 21 0.14 30.26 -1.84
CA ASP A 21 0.28 29.57 -0.55
C ASP A 21 1.77 29.34 -0.25
N GLY A 22 2.43 30.38 0.26
CA GLY A 22 3.82 30.39 0.68
C GLY A 22 4.01 30.35 2.20
N PRO A 23 5.28 30.30 2.68
CA PRO A 23 5.59 30.36 4.11
C PRO A 23 5.10 31.68 4.72
N GLU A 24 4.68 31.62 5.97
CA GLU A 24 4.16 32.77 6.71
C GLU A 24 5.16 33.95 6.77
N PRO A 25 4.69 35.21 6.82
CA PRO A 25 3.29 35.63 6.99
C PRO A 25 2.55 35.91 5.67
N ARG A 26 1.27 35.50 5.62
CA ARG A 26 0.35 35.91 4.56
C ARG A 26 0.17 37.44 4.56
N PRO A 27 0.03 38.08 3.39
CA PRO A 27 -0.14 39.52 3.30
C PRO A 27 -1.43 39.96 4.03
N VAL A 28 -1.32 41.04 4.81
CA VAL A 28 -2.48 41.65 5.47
C VAL A 28 -3.20 42.53 4.47
N LEU A 29 -4.40 42.11 4.07
CA LEU A 29 -5.25 42.89 3.16
C LEU A 29 -6.05 43.94 3.93
N SER A 30 -6.01 45.18 3.45
CA SER A 30 -6.79 46.29 3.97
C SER A 30 -8.27 46.19 3.56
N GLY A 31 -9.18 46.61 4.46
CA GLY A 31 -10.61 46.64 4.21
C GLY A 31 -11.28 45.27 4.23
N ASP A 32 -12.57 45.22 3.86
CA ASP A 32 -13.41 44.01 3.96
C ASP A 32 -13.72 43.36 2.60
N THR A 33 -13.39 44.03 1.49
CA THR A 33 -13.57 43.49 0.14
C THR A 33 -12.48 42.46 -0.17
N ARG A 34 -12.87 41.29 -0.68
CA ARG A 34 -11.94 40.24 -1.12
C ARG A 34 -12.29 39.84 -2.55
N THR A 35 -11.26 39.72 -3.38
CA THR A 35 -11.39 39.30 -4.78
C THR A 35 -10.69 37.96 -4.96
N PHE A 36 -11.37 37.03 -5.59
CA PHE A 36 -10.88 35.69 -5.84
C PHE A 36 -10.83 35.43 -7.34
N ARG A 37 -9.71 34.88 -7.80
CA ARG A 37 -9.57 34.35 -9.14
C ARG A 37 -9.96 32.89 -9.13
N VAL A 38 -10.82 32.51 -10.07
CA VAL A 38 -11.38 31.16 -10.16
C VAL A 38 -11.26 30.62 -11.57
N MET A 39 -11.10 29.30 -11.67
CA MET A 39 -11.14 28.56 -12.91
C MET A 39 -12.55 28.02 -13.14
N LEU A 40 -13.08 28.23 -14.34
CA LEU A 40 -14.36 27.72 -14.79
C LEU A 40 -14.14 26.46 -15.63
N ASP A 41 -15.12 25.55 -15.64
CA ASP A 41 -15.07 24.39 -16.55
C ASP A 41 -15.16 24.87 -18.01
N CYS A 42 -14.12 24.61 -18.80
CA CYS A 42 -14.02 25.08 -20.18
C CYS A 42 -15.12 24.52 -21.09
N ASN A 43 -15.57 23.28 -20.85
CA ASN A 43 -16.61 22.66 -21.68
C ASN A 43 -17.96 23.33 -21.41
N GLN A 44 -18.29 23.53 -20.13
CA GLN A 44 -19.50 24.22 -19.71
C GLN A 44 -19.50 25.69 -20.19
N TYR A 45 -18.36 26.37 -20.08
CA TYR A 45 -18.19 27.74 -20.57
C TYR A 45 -18.46 27.83 -22.07
N ARG A 46 -17.89 26.93 -22.87
CA ARG A 46 -18.14 26.88 -24.31
C ARG A 46 -19.63 26.68 -24.63
N LEU A 47 -20.29 25.72 -23.99
CA LEU A 47 -21.72 25.45 -24.21
C LEU A 47 -22.59 26.66 -23.85
N ASP A 48 -22.24 27.38 -22.80
CA ASP A 48 -22.96 28.57 -22.37
C ASP A 48 -22.75 29.75 -23.33
N MET A 49 -21.53 29.94 -23.85
CA MET A 49 -21.25 30.94 -24.88
C MET A 49 -21.95 30.62 -26.21
N ASP A 50 -22.00 29.35 -26.61
CA ASP A 50 -22.72 28.92 -27.82
C ASP A 50 -24.23 29.20 -27.68
N HIS A 51 -24.80 29.00 -26.49
CA HIS A 51 -26.18 29.36 -26.16
C HIS A 51 -26.42 30.86 -26.17
N ALA A 52 -25.50 31.65 -25.62
CA ALA A 52 -25.59 33.11 -25.63
C ALA A 52 -25.55 33.66 -27.06
N ALA A 53 -24.70 33.10 -27.92
CA ALA A 53 -24.64 33.43 -29.34
C ALA A 53 -25.95 33.11 -30.09
N GLN A 54 -26.74 32.15 -29.61
CA GLN A 54 -28.08 31.83 -30.12
C GLN A 54 -29.19 32.73 -29.55
N GLY A 55 -28.84 33.79 -28.82
CA GLY A 55 -29.77 34.77 -28.27
C GLY A 55 -30.32 34.42 -26.89
N LYS A 56 -29.75 33.42 -26.18
CA LYS A 56 -30.02 33.23 -24.75
C LYS A 56 -29.20 34.23 -23.91
N GLU A 57 -29.60 34.41 -22.66
CA GLU A 57 -28.90 35.28 -21.71
C GLU A 57 -27.50 34.74 -21.36
N ASP A 58 -26.52 35.63 -21.21
CA ASP A 58 -25.19 35.28 -20.74
C ASP A 58 -25.22 34.97 -19.23
N VAL A 59 -25.06 33.70 -18.89
CA VAL A 59 -25.10 33.20 -17.51
C VAL A 59 -24.04 33.88 -16.62
N TYR A 60 -22.88 34.26 -17.18
CA TYR A 60 -21.74 34.76 -16.41
C TYR A 60 -21.90 36.19 -15.89
N GLU A 61 -22.87 36.94 -16.42
CA GLU A 61 -23.23 38.28 -15.94
C GLU A 61 -24.32 38.27 -14.85
N THR A 62 -24.91 37.10 -14.56
CA THR A 62 -26.10 36.99 -13.69
C THR A 62 -25.80 36.56 -12.25
N PHE A 63 -24.55 36.22 -11.93
CA PHE A 63 -24.21 35.68 -10.61
C PHE A 63 -24.31 36.72 -9.50
N ASN A 64 -25.02 36.35 -8.43
CA ASN A 64 -25.21 37.19 -7.24
C ASN A 64 -24.97 36.45 -5.92
N VAL A 65 -24.70 35.14 -5.97
CA VAL A 65 -24.42 34.30 -4.80
C VAL A 65 -23.22 33.41 -5.08
N LEU A 66 -22.24 33.43 -4.18
CA LEU A 66 -21.11 32.50 -4.16
C LEU A 66 -21.25 31.58 -2.95
N MET A 67 -21.30 30.26 -3.19
CA MET A 67 -21.43 29.25 -2.13
C MET A 67 -20.14 28.44 -2.01
N ARG A 68 -19.51 28.49 -0.84
CA ARG A 68 -18.37 27.63 -0.49
C ARG A 68 -18.82 26.35 0.22
N ARG A 69 -18.12 25.25 -0.01
CA ARG A 69 -18.36 23.96 0.67
C ARG A 69 -17.28 23.67 1.71
N LYS A 70 -17.56 22.74 2.62
CA LYS A 70 -16.55 22.26 3.59
C LYS A 70 -15.45 21.50 2.83
N PRO A 71 -14.15 21.78 3.07
CA PRO A 71 -13.06 21.16 2.31
C PRO A 71 -13.10 19.62 2.32
N LYS A 72 -13.36 18.99 3.47
CA LYS A 72 -13.39 17.51 3.61
C LYS A 72 -14.50 16.82 2.80
N GLU A 73 -15.53 17.55 2.39
CA GLU A 73 -16.67 17.03 1.64
C GLU A 73 -16.66 17.50 0.16
N ASN A 74 -15.58 18.18 -0.26
CA ASN A 74 -15.50 18.90 -1.54
C ASN A 74 -14.39 18.40 -2.48
N ASN A 75 -14.07 17.10 -2.44
CA ASN A 75 -12.99 16.51 -3.25
C ASN A 75 -13.47 15.85 -4.56
N PHE A 76 -14.77 15.93 -4.87
CA PHE A 76 -15.37 15.19 -5.98
C PHE A 76 -14.78 15.55 -7.37
N LYS A 77 -14.47 16.83 -7.61
CA LYS A 77 -13.90 17.30 -8.88
C LYS A 77 -12.53 16.66 -9.12
N ALA A 78 -11.64 16.76 -8.13
CA ALA A 78 -10.29 16.18 -8.19
C ALA A 78 -10.35 14.65 -8.43
N VAL A 79 -11.26 13.95 -7.74
CA VAL A 79 -11.46 12.50 -7.97
C VAL A 79 -11.90 12.21 -9.41
N LEU A 80 -12.86 12.97 -9.95
CA LEU A 80 -13.32 12.81 -11.33
C LEU A 80 -12.24 13.14 -12.36
N GLU A 81 -11.40 14.14 -12.07
CA GLU A 81 -10.24 14.48 -12.90
C GLU A 81 -9.24 13.34 -12.93
N THR A 82 -8.87 12.77 -11.78
CA THR A 82 -8.00 11.60 -11.73
C THR A 82 -8.59 10.40 -12.48
N ILE A 83 -9.88 10.12 -12.34
CA ILE A 83 -10.54 9.04 -13.11
C ILE A 83 -10.44 9.30 -14.61
N ARG A 84 -10.69 10.54 -15.05
CA ARG A 84 -10.60 10.92 -16.46
C ARG A 84 -9.17 10.82 -16.98
N GLU A 85 -8.18 11.24 -16.20
CA GLU A 85 -6.77 11.10 -16.55
C GLU A 85 -6.39 9.62 -16.70
N LEU A 86 -6.79 8.77 -15.76
CA LEU A 86 -6.56 7.32 -15.83
C LEU A 86 -7.17 6.68 -17.09
N MET A 87 -8.34 7.15 -17.54
CA MET A 87 -8.96 6.69 -18.79
C MET A 87 -8.22 7.14 -20.05
N ASN A 88 -7.45 8.24 -19.97
CA ASN A 88 -6.67 8.77 -21.09
C ASN A 88 -5.22 8.26 -21.10
N THR A 89 -4.77 7.62 -20.03
CA THR A 89 -3.49 6.91 -19.97
C THR A 89 -3.65 5.45 -20.37
N GLU A 90 -2.59 4.85 -20.89
CA GLU A 90 -2.50 3.39 -20.95
C GLU A 90 -2.48 2.87 -19.50
N CYS A 91 -3.61 2.30 -19.05
CA CYS A 91 -3.73 1.75 -17.70
C CYS A 91 -2.91 0.45 -17.61
N VAL A 92 -1.63 0.59 -17.26
CA VAL A 92 -0.73 -0.56 -17.08
C VAL A 92 -0.93 -1.14 -15.68
N VAL A 93 -1.90 -2.03 -15.56
CA VAL A 93 -2.03 -2.95 -14.42
C VAL A 93 -1.19 -4.20 -14.67
N PRO A 94 -0.66 -4.88 -13.64
CA PRO A 94 0.02 -6.15 -13.83
C PRO A 94 -0.89 -7.17 -14.53
N ASP A 95 -0.36 -7.89 -15.52
CA ASP A 95 -1.13 -8.83 -16.35
C ASP A 95 -1.86 -9.89 -15.51
N TRP A 96 -1.20 -10.39 -14.45
CA TRP A 96 -1.76 -11.38 -13.52
C TRP A 96 -2.92 -10.83 -12.65
N LEU A 97 -3.12 -9.52 -12.61
CA LEU A 97 -4.17 -8.86 -11.84
C LEU A 97 -5.32 -8.35 -12.73
N HIS A 98 -5.08 -8.16 -14.03
CA HIS A 98 -6.02 -7.57 -14.97
C HIS A 98 -7.38 -8.31 -14.99
N ASP A 99 -7.36 -9.62 -15.20
CA ASP A 99 -8.59 -10.42 -15.33
C ASP A 99 -9.35 -10.50 -14.00
N ILE A 100 -8.63 -10.55 -12.88
CA ILE A 100 -9.20 -10.56 -11.53
C ILE A 100 -9.92 -9.24 -11.23
N ILE A 101 -9.34 -8.10 -11.63
CA ILE A 101 -9.99 -6.78 -11.48
C ILE A 101 -11.29 -6.72 -12.30
N LEU A 102 -11.28 -7.27 -13.52
CA LEU A 102 -12.47 -7.30 -14.38
C LEU A 102 -13.51 -8.35 -13.93
N GLY A 103 -13.13 -9.27 -13.05
CA GLY A 103 -14.01 -10.30 -12.50
C GLY A 103 -14.19 -11.52 -13.41
N TYR A 104 -13.26 -11.76 -14.34
CA TYR A 104 -13.22 -12.95 -15.19
C TYR A 104 -12.06 -13.88 -14.77
N GLY A 105 -12.06 -15.11 -15.29
CA GLY A 105 -10.99 -16.07 -15.05
C GLY A 105 -11.05 -16.75 -13.67
N ASP A 106 -9.91 -17.31 -13.25
CA ASP A 106 -9.78 -17.99 -11.96
C ASP A 106 -9.40 -16.97 -10.86
N PRO A 107 -10.21 -16.81 -9.79
CA PRO A 107 -9.86 -15.94 -8.67
C PRO A 107 -8.58 -16.36 -7.92
N GLY A 108 -8.16 -17.63 -8.04
CA GLY A 108 -6.94 -18.16 -7.46
C GLY A 108 -5.67 -17.88 -8.26
N ALA A 109 -5.77 -17.36 -9.49
CA ALA A 109 -4.64 -17.23 -10.41
C ALA A 109 -3.53 -16.29 -9.93
N ALA A 110 -3.84 -15.34 -9.04
CA ALA A 110 -2.86 -14.43 -8.43
C ALA A 110 -2.38 -14.89 -7.04
N HIS A 111 -2.79 -16.06 -6.58
CA HIS A 111 -2.26 -16.62 -5.34
C HIS A 111 -0.78 -16.95 -5.52
N TYR A 112 0.04 -16.77 -4.48
CA TYR A 112 1.50 -16.95 -4.58
C TYR A 112 1.93 -18.33 -5.09
N THR A 113 1.12 -19.37 -4.83
CA THR A 113 1.37 -20.74 -5.33
C THR A 113 1.20 -20.89 -6.84
N GLU A 114 0.48 -19.99 -7.50
CA GLU A 114 0.28 -19.98 -8.95
C GLU A 114 1.26 -19.03 -9.66
N MET A 115 1.92 -18.15 -8.91
CA MET A 115 2.92 -17.24 -9.44
C MET A 115 4.16 -17.99 -9.94
N GLN A 116 4.71 -17.53 -11.06
CA GLN A 116 5.91 -18.13 -11.68
C GLN A 116 7.19 -17.67 -10.99
N ASP A 117 7.16 -16.51 -10.36
CA ASP A 117 8.24 -15.85 -9.63
C ASP A 117 8.15 -16.10 -8.11
N GLU A 118 7.48 -17.18 -7.69
CA GLU A 118 7.44 -17.61 -6.29
C GLU A 118 8.87 -17.79 -5.74
N ILE A 119 9.14 -17.13 -4.62
CA ILE A 119 10.48 -17.06 -4.03
C ILE A 119 10.68 -18.28 -3.13
N ALA A 120 11.58 -19.17 -3.54
CA ALA A 120 11.83 -20.42 -2.81
C ALA A 120 12.54 -20.22 -1.46
N THR A 121 13.40 -19.20 -1.35
CA THR A 121 14.19 -18.94 -0.14
C THR A 121 13.92 -17.53 0.37
N ILE A 122 13.41 -17.43 1.59
CA ILE A 122 13.02 -16.17 2.21
C ILE A 122 13.59 -16.09 3.62
N ASP A 123 14.05 -14.89 4.01
CA ASP A 123 14.42 -14.61 5.38
C ASP A 123 13.19 -14.17 6.19
N PHE A 124 12.82 -14.96 7.19
CA PHE A 124 11.71 -14.63 8.08
C PHE A 124 12.16 -13.75 9.26
N ASN A 125 13.45 -13.40 9.36
CA ASN A 125 13.99 -12.50 10.37
C ASN A 125 13.50 -12.86 11.79
N ASP A 126 12.81 -11.93 12.45
CA ASP A 126 12.28 -12.03 13.81
C ASP A 126 10.82 -12.50 13.88
N THR A 127 10.26 -13.00 12.77
CA THR A 127 8.89 -13.53 12.73
C THR A 127 8.69 -14.65 13.75
N PHE A 128 9.70 -15.50 13.94
CA PHE A 128 9.66 -16.62 14.89
C PHE A 128 10.49 -16.33 16.14
N LEU A 129 9.84 -16.35 17.30
CA LEU A 129 10.50 -16.22 18.60
C LEU A 129 11.55 -17.32 18.90
N HIS A 130 11.31 -18.56 18.45
CA HIS A 130 12.19 -19.72 18.67
C HIS A 130 11.81 -20.88 17.74
N MET A 131 12.62 -21.94 17.73
CA MET A 131 12.45 -23.08 16.83
C MET A 131 11.10 -23.81 17.00
N ASP A 132 10.61 -23.98 18.23
CA ASP A 132 9.32 -24.67 18.45
C ASP A 132 8.13 -23.85 17.95
N HIS A 133 8.22 -22.52 18.01
CA HIS A 133 7.22 -21.65 17.39
C HIS A 133 7.21 -21.86 15.87
N LEU A 134 8.38 -21.86 15.20
CA LEU A 134 8.47 -22.16 13.77
C LEU A 134 7.87 -23.54 13.43
N ARG A 135 8.16 -24.57 14.23
CA ARG A 135 7.58 -25.91 14.04
C ARG A 135 6.06 -25.92 14.17
N ALA A 136 5.53 -25.23 15.18
CA ALA A 136 4.09 -25.12 15.38
C ALA A 136 3.41 -24.34 14.24
N SER A 137 4.11 -23.38 13.62
CA SER A 137 3.57 -22.56 12.52
C SER A 137 3.38 -23.31 11.20
N PHE A 138 4.09 -24.42 10.98
CA PHE A 138 3.98 -25.22 9.74
C PHE A 138 3.62 -26.69 10.03
N PRO A 139 2.38 -26.98 10.45
CA PRO A 139 1.99 -28.33 10.88
C PRO A 139 2.00 -29.37 9.75
N GLU A 140 1.87 -28.94 8.48
CA GLU A 140 1.86 -29.82 7.31
C GLU A 140 3.25 -30.07 6.70
N TYR A 141 4.29 -29.35 7.14
CA TYR A 141 5.62 -29.42 6.54
C TYR A 141 6.59 -30.23 7.39
N GLU A 142 7.41 -31.03 6.73
CA GLU A 142 8.57 -31.68 7.36
C GLU A 142 9.72 -30.67 7.48
N ILE A 143 10.13 -30.37 8.71
CA ILE A 143 11.16 -29.36 8.98
C ILE A 143 12.54 -30.02 9.08
N LYS A 144 13.41 -29.71 8.12
CA LYS A 144 14.81 -30.12 8.08
C LYS A 144 15.68 -28.96 8.51
N VAL A 145 16.61 -29.19 9.43
CA VAL A 145 17.44 -28.12 9.98
C VAL A 145 18.87 -28.28 9.49
N LYS A 146 19.42 -27.23 8.88
CA LYS A 146 20.80 -27.23 8.38
C LYS A 146 21.79 -26.78 9.47
N CYS A 147 21.67 -27.38 10.64
CA CYS A 147 22.56 -27.12 11.78
C CYS A 147 22.53 -28.30 12.75
N ASP A 148 23.68 -28.90 13.01
CA ASP A 148 23.82 -30.05 13.91
C ASP A 148 23.89 -29.65 15.39
N ASP A 149 24.16 -28.37 15.69
CA ASP A 149 24.32 -27.87 17.05
C ASP A 149 23.01 -27.23 17.57
N PRO A 150 22.33 -27.85 18.57
CA PRO A 150 21.09 -27.32 19.14
C PRO A 150 21.22 -25.90 19.71
N ARG A 151 22.42 -25.48 20.14
CA ARG A 151 22.65 -24.16 20.73
C ARG A 151 22.62 -23.02 19.71
N LYS A 152 22.81 -23.34 18.42
CA LYS A 152 22.80 -22.38 17.32
C LYS A 152 21.44 -22.27 16.64
N LEU A 153 20.45 -23.04 17.11
CA LEU A 153 19.06 -23.01 16.61
C LEU A 153 18.27 -21.82 17.19
N VAL A 154 18.84 -20.64 17.04
CA VAL A 154 18.25 -19.38 17.50
C VAL A 154 17.86 -18.53 16.29
N PRO A 155 16.79 -17.73 16.38
CA PRO A 155 16.42 -16.81 15.32
C PRO A 155 17.52 -15.75 15.10
N PRO A 156 17.59 -15.15 13.89
CA PRO A 156 16.66 -15.28 12.77
C PRO A 156 16.79 -16.56 11.94
N PHE A 157 15.68 -16.94 11.28
CA PHE A 157 15.60 -18.14 10.46
C PHE A 157 15.32 -17.81 9.00
N ARG A 158 16.19 -18.31 8.12
CA ARG A 158 15.95 -18.36 6.68
C ARG A 158 15.29 -19.68 6.33
N LEU A 159 14.18 -19.61 5.61
CA LEU A 159 13.40 -20.77 5.20
C LEU A 159 13.55 -21.00 3.70
N THR A 160 13.84 -22.23 3.32
CA THR A 160 13.83 -22.68 1.93
C THR A 160 12.73 -23.71 1.75
N PHE A 161 11.77 -23.41 0.89
CA PHE A 161 10.64 -24.26 0.55
C PHE A 161 11.04 -25.20 -0.60
N GLU A 162 11.26 -26.48 -0.30
CA GLU A 162 11.75 -27.46 -1.29
C GLU A 162 10.70 -27.77 -2.37
N ASP A 163 9.41 -27.65 -2.04
CA ASP A 163 8.29 -27.73 -2.97
C ASP A 163 8.39 -26.66 -4.07
N VAL A 164 8.77 -25.43 -3.72
CA VAL A 164 8.96 -24.35 -4.69
C VAL A 164 10.19 -24.58 -5.56
N LEU A 165 11.32 -25.02 -4.98
CA LEU A 165 12.51 -25.39 -5.76
C LEU A 165 12.22 -26.50 -6.77
N ASN A 166 11.44 -27.50 -6.36
CA ASN A 166 11.04 -28.59 -7.24
C ASN A 166 10.11 -28.12 -8.35
N LYS A 167 9.18 -27.20 -8.07
CA LYS A 167 8.29 -26.58 -9.06
C LYS A 167 9.10 -25.84 -10.14
N HIS A 168 10.17 -25.14 -9.75
CA HIS A 168 11.00 -24.38 -10.69
C HIS A 168 11.91 -25.26 -11.56
N ASN A 169 12.29 -26.44 -11.05
CA ASN A 169 13.22 -27.36 -11.73
C ASN A 169 12.54 -28.46 -12.56
N ARG A 170 11.21 -28.64 -12.47
CA ARG A 170 10.49 -29.71 -13.19
C ARG A 170 9.98 -29.23 -14.54
N ASP A 171 10.26 -30.03 -15.58
CA ASP A 171 9.43 -30.06 -16.80
C ASP A 171 8.03 -30.57 -16.41
N LYS A 172 6.99 -29.97 -17.00
CA LYS A 172 5.56 -29.98 -16.58
C LYS A 172 4.84 -31.36 -16.47
N GLU A 173 5.53 -32.50 -16.49
CA GLU A 173 4.92 -33.83 -16.72
C GLU A 173 4.89 -34.80 -15.53
N GLU A 174 5.48 -34.51 -14.36
CA GLU A 174 5.37 -35.41 -13.18
C GLU A 174 4.80 -34.73 -11.93
N GLU A 175 3.46 -34.70 -11.83
CA GLU A 175 2.73 -34.55 -10.57
C GLU A 175 2.82 -35.86 -9.77
N LYS A 176 3.93 -36.04 -9.05
CA LYS A 176 3.96 -36.93 -7.88
C LYS A 176 3.94 -36.07 -6.64
N ASP A 177 3.09 -36.44 -5.67
CA ASP A 177 3.00 -35.91 -4.31
C ASP A 177 4.40 -35.59 -3.75
N VAL A 178 4.81 -34.33 -3.91
CA VAL A 178 6.08 -33.86 -3.36
C VAL A 178 5.83 -33.68 -1.88
N LYS A 179 6.53 -34.45 -1.05
CA LYS A 179 6.53 -34.21 0.39
C LYS A 179 6.89 -32.74 0.63
N LYS A 180 5.97 -32.00 1.25
CA LYS A 180 6.18 -30.61 1.67
C LYS A 180 7.26 -30.58 2.74
N SER A 181 8.43 -30.03 2.42
CA SER A 181 9.54 -29.92 3.37
C SER A 181 10.22 -28.56 3.31
N ILE A 182 10.62 -28.08 4.47
CA ILE A 182 11.26 -26.78 4.67
C ILE A 182 12.66 -27.00 5.21
N ILE A 183 13.66 -26.43 4.55
CA ILE A 183 15.03 -26.35 5.08
C ILE A 183 15.15 -25.05 5.87
N VAL A 184 15.48 -25.17 7.15
CA VAL A 184 15.69 -24.05 8.07
C VAL A 184 17.18 -23.81 8.24
N GLU A 185 17.61 -22.59 7.93
CA GLU A 185 18.98 -22.11 8.14
C GLU A 185 18.96 -20.97 9.17
N PRO A 186 19.39 -21.22 10.43
CA PRO A 186 19.62 -20.13 11.38
C PRO A 186 20.85 -19.32 10.93
N HIS A 187 20.78 -18.01 11.06
CA HIS A 187 21.92 -17.13 10.74
C HIS A 187 22.06 -16.01 11.76
N VAL A 188 23.21 -15.33 11.74
CA VAL A 188 23.52 -14.25 12.67
C VAL A 188 23.44 -12.92 11.95
N ILE A 189 22.66 -11.99 12.50
CA ILE A 189 22.58 -10.61 11.99
C ILE A 189 23.95 -9.95 12.16
N PRO A 190 24.51 -9.32 11.11
CA PRO A 190 25.76 -8.56 11.23
C PRO A 190 25.68 -7.51 12.35
N SER A 191 26.71 -7.46 13.20
CA SER A 191 26.77 -6.49 14.29
C SER A 191 26.73 -5.05 13.77
N ARG A 192 25.80 -4.24 14.28
CA ARG A 192 25.65 -2.79 13.98
C ARG A 192 26.55 -1.90 14.85
N GLY A 193 27.70 -2.43 15.27
CA GLY A 193 28.68 -1.74 16.09
C GLY A 193 28.77 -2.25 17.53
N PRO A 194 29.64 -1.63 18.35
CA PRO A 194 30.02 -2.16 19.67
C PRO A 194 28.99 -1.86 20.79
N TYR A 195 27.95 -1.10 20.50
CA TYR A 195 27.00 -0.63 21.50
C TYR A 195 25.74 -1.50 21.54
N LEU A 196 25.38 -1.99 22.73
CA LEU A 196 24.19 -2.84 22.93
C LEU A 196 22.87 -2.16 22.55
N PHE A 197 22.78 -0.83 22.62
CA PHE A 197 21.58 -0.11 22.18
C PHE A 197 21.44 0.00 20.66
N ASN A 198 22.46 -0.38 19.88
CA ASN A 198 22.37 -0.51 18.43
C ASN A 198 21.80 -1.88 18.01
N GLU A 199 21.52 -2.77 18.96
CA GLU A 199 20.84 -4.02 18.65
C GLU A 199 19.42 -3.74 18.13
N PRO A 200 19.02 -4.45 17.07
CA PRO A 200 17.72 -4.25 16.44
C PRO A 200 16.59 -4.63 17.40
N LYS A 201 15.50 -3.86 17.37
CA LYS A 201 14.29 -4.22 18.11
C LYS A 201 13.69 -5.46 17.46
N LYS A 202 13.24 -6.40 18.28
CA LYS A 202 12.70 -7.68 17.84
C LYS A 202 11.21 -7.76 18.11
N ASN A 203 10.49 -8.39 17.19
CA ASN A 203 9.12 -8.82 17.41
C ASN A 203 9.03 -9.73 18.64
N ALA A 204 7.96 -9.54 19.41
CA ALA A 204 7.63 -10.32 20.60
C ALA A 204 6.32 -11.12 20.45
N ILE A 205 5.66 -11.04 19.29
CA ILE A 205 4.37 -11.65 19.05
C ILE A 205 4.54 -13.11 18.59
N PRO A 206 3.95 -14.08 19.30
CA PRO A 206 3.88 -15.46 18.83
C PRO A 206 2.74 -15.59 17.80
N PHE A 207 3.06 -15.40 16.53
CA PHE A 207 2.08 -15.50 15.44
C PHE A 207 1.47 -16.91 15.34
N THR A 208 0.17 -16.99 15.13
CA THR A 208 -0.50 -18.28 14.91
C THR A 208 -0.12 -18.86 13.54
N PRO A 209 -0.29 -20.17 13.28
CA PRO A 209 -0.02 -20.76 11.98
C PRO A 209 -0.75 -20.03 10.83
N THR A 210 -1.99 -19.61 11.06
CA THR A 210 -2.78 -18.82 10.09
C THR A 210 -2.20 -17.42 9.85
N GLN A 211 -1.66 -16.77 10.89
CA GLN A 211 -0.99 -15.47 10.74
C GLN A 211 0.35 -15.61 10.02
N VAL A 212 1.11 -16.68 10.31
CA VAL A 212 2.37 -16.98 9.61
C VAL A 212 2.11 -17.27 8.13
N GLU A 213 1.03 -17.98 7.80
CA GLU A 213 0.62 -18.17 6.40
C GLU A 213 0.30 -16.84 5.72
N ALA A 214 -0.42 -15.93 6.39
CA ALA A 214 -0.67 -14.59 5.86
C ALA A 214 0.63 -13.77 5.68
N ILE A 215 1.59 -13.90 6.60
CA ILE A 215 2.91 -13.26 6.49
C ILE A 215 3.68 -13.85 5.31
N ARG A 216 3.73 -15.18 5.18
CA ARG A 216 4.36 -15.88 4.06
C ARG A 216 3.78 -15.41 2.73
N ALA A 217 2.45 -15.44 2.59
CA ALA A 217 1.76 -15.01 1.38
C ALA A 217 2.08 -13.54 1.05
N GLY A 218 2.05 -12.65 2.05
CA GLY A 218 2.34 -11.23 1.87
C GLY A 218 3.80 -10.90 1.53
N MET A 219 4.72 -11.84 1.74
CA MET A 219 6.13 -11.71 1.34
C MET A 219 6.40 -12.23 -0.08
N GLN A 220 5.46 -12.97 -0.66
CA GLN A 220 5.58 -13.52 -2.01
C GLN A 220 4.97 -12.56 -3.04
N PRO A 221 5.37 -12.67 -4.32
CA PRO A 221 4.65 -12.02 -5.41
C PRO A 221 3.19 -12.50 -5.49
N GLY A 222 2.32 -11.64 -6.02
CA GLY A 222 0.90 -11.94 -6.24
C GLY A 222 -0.06 -11.13 -5.34
N LEU A 223 -1.29 -11.62 -5.21
CA LEU A 223 -2.36 -11.01 -4.42
C LEU A 223 -2.58 -11.78 -3.13
N THR A 224 -2.35 -11.11 -1.99
CA THR A 224 -2.66 -11.66 -0.67
C THR A 224 -3.86 -10.94 -0.05
N LEU A 225 -4.95 -11.67 0.17
CA LEU A 225 -6.15 -11.17 0.85
C LEU A 225 -6.27 -11.74 2.25
N VAL A 226 -6.09 -10.90 3.27
CA VAL A 226 -6.21 -11.31 4.68
C VAL A 226 -7.54 -10.87 5.25
N VAL A 227 -8.42 -11.82 5.55
CA VAL A 227 -9.69 -11.57 6.24
C VAL A 227 -9.52 -11.91 7.72
N GLY A 228 -9.71 -10.92 8.59
CA GLY A 228 -9.60 -11.12 10.04
C GLY A 228 -10.72 -10.43 10.82
N PRO A 229 -11.45 -11.12 11.71
CA PRO A 229 -12.37 -10.50 12.67
C PRO A 229 -11.72 -9.38 13.51
N PRO A 230 -12.51 -8.52 14.17
CA PRO A 230 -11.97 -7.54 15.11
C PRO A 230 -11.08 -8.21 16.19
N GLY A 231 -9.92 -7.63 16.49
CA GLY A 231 -9.01 -8.14 17.53
C GLY A 231 -8.09 -9.31 17.13
N THR A 232 -8.08 -9.74 15.87
CA THR A 232 -7.25 -10.88 15.40
C THR A 232 -5.80 -10.54 15.03
N GLY A 233 -5.31 -9.36 15.40
CA GLY A 233 -3.91 -8.98 15.16
C GLY A 233 -3.57 -8.63 13.70
N LYS A 234 -4.54 -8.18 12.89
CA LYS A 234 -4.30 -7.77 11.49
C LYS A 234 -3.17 -6.73 11.36
N THR A 235 -3.11 -5.78 12.29
CA THR A 235 -2.07 -4.76 12.31
C THR A 235 -0.70 -5.38 12.56
N ASP A 236 -0.59 -6.37 13.46
CA ASP A 236 0.67 -7.06 13.74
C ASP A 236 1.16 -7.87 12.53
N VAL A 237 0.25 -8.57 11.84
CA VAL A 237 0.55 -9.27 10.57
C VAL A 237 1.05 -8.30 9.51
N ALA A 238 0.35 -7.18 9.30
CA ALA A 238 0.73 -6.19 8.31
C ALA A 238 2.11 -5.58 8.60
N VAL A 239 2.39 -5.26 9.87
CA VAL A 239 3.67 -4.70 10.30
C VAL A 239 4.80 -5.71 10.10
N GLN A 240 4.58 -7.00 10.39
CA GLN A 240 5.58 -8.04 10.14
C GLN A 240 5.85 -8.24 8.65
N ILE A 241 4.82 -8.21 7.80
CA ILE A 241 5.00 -8.25 6.33
C ILE A 241 5.87 -7.08 5.87
N ILE A 242 5.56 -5.85 6.32
CA ILE A 242 6.31 -4.65 5.96
C ILE A 242 7.77 -4.77 6.43
N SER A 243 8.01 -5.20 7.67
CA SER A 243 9.34 -5.41 8.22
C SER A 243 10.13 -6.44 7.40
N ASN A 244 9.51 -7.58 7.08
CA ASN A 244 10.20 -8.61 6.33
C ASN A 244 10.50 -8.16 4.88
N LEU A 245 9.56 -7.48 4.22
CA LEU A 245 9.80 -6.91 2.88
C LEU A 245 10.93 -5.88 2.88
N TYR A 246 10.97 -5.00 3.89
CA TYR A 246 12.02 -4.00 4.06
C TYR A 246 13.42 -4.62 4.15
N HIS A 247 13.56 -5.70 4.93
CA HIS A 247 14.84 -6.39 5.12
C HIS A 247 15.22 -7.30 3.95
N ASN A 248 14.26 -7.99 3.32
CA ASN A 248 14.54 -8.91 2.20
C ASN A 248 14.77 -8.18 0.88
N PHE A 249 14.09 -7.04 0.66
CA PHE A 249 14.09 -6.33 -0.62
C PHE A 249 14.44 -4.84 -0.46
N PRO A 250 15.67 -4.50 -0.03
CA PRO A 250 16.06 -3.11 0.28
C PRO A 250 16.03 -2.17 -0.94
N GLY A 251 16.00 -2.71 -2.16
CA GLY A 251 15.84 -1.93 -3.40
C GLY A 251 14.39 -1.58 -3.75
N GLN A 252 13.41 -2.17 -3.06
CA GLN A 252 11.98 -1.96 -3.31
C GLN A 252 11.40 -0.86 -2.41
N ARG A 253 10.20 -0.39 -2.75
CA ARG A 253 9.43 0.58 -1.96
C ARG A 253 8.02 0.07 -1.74
N THR A 254 7.54 0.13 -0.50
CA THR A 254 6.20 -0.34 -0.13
C THR A 254 5.25 0.86 0.03
N LEU A 255 4.15 0.87 -0.72
CA LEU A 255 3.08 1.85 -0.57
C LEU A 255 2.01 1.31 0.40
N ILE A 256 1.74 2.04 1.48
CA ILE A 256 0.70 1.71 2.45
C ILE A 256 -0.48 2.66 2.24
N VAL A 257 -1.67 2.09 1.98
CA VAL A 257 -2.91 2.85 1.83
C VAL A 257 -3.91 2.39 2.88
N THR A 258 -4.54 3.33 3.59
CA THR A 258 -5.60 3.03 4.55
C THR A 258 -6.73 4.03 4.44
N HIS A 259 -7.90 3.69 4.97
CA HIS A 259 -9.06 4.58 4.98
C HIS A 259 -8.97 5.70 6.05
N SER A 260 -8.20 5.51 7.13
CA SER A 260 -8.15 6.47 8.24
C SER A 260 -6.74 6.72 8.76
N ASN A 261 -6.46 7.96 9.14
CA ASN A 261 -5.19 8.34 9.77
C ASN A 261 -4.93 7.57 11.08
N GLN A 262 -5.98 7.16 11.79
CA GLN A 262 -5.84 6.34 13.00
C GLN A 262 -5.21 4.98 12.69
N ALA A 263 -5.58 4.35 11.57
CA ALA A 263 -4.98 3.09 11.15
C ALA A 263 -3.49 3.28 10.77
N LEU A 264 -3.15 4.38 10.09
CA LEU A 264 -1.74 4.73 9.82
C LEU A 264 -0.95 4.93 11.11
N ASN A 265 -1.49 5.67 12.08
CA ASN A 265 -0.79 5.90 13.36
C ASN A 265 -0.52 4.57 14.08
N GLN A 266 -1.49 3.66 14.14
CA GLN A 266 -1.31 2.34 14.76
C GLN A 266 -0.25 1.49 14.04
N LEU A 267 -0.18 1.57 12.71
CA LEU A 267 0.87 0.91 11.93
C LEU A 267 2.25 1.50 12.26
N PHE A 268 2.39 2.82 12.20
CA PHE A 268 3.67 3.50 12.45
C PHE A 268 4.17 3.33 13.89
N GLU A 269 3.29 3.38 14.89
CA GLU A 269 3.65 3.10 16.29
C GLU A 269 4.29 1.72 16.44
N LYS A 270 3.75 0.71 15.74
CA LYS A 270 4.28 -0.66 15.75
C LYS A 270 5.55 -0.81 14.91
N ILE A 271 5.62 -0.16 13.75
CA ILE A 271 6.84 -0.13 12.93
C ILE A 271 8.01 0.49 13.72
N MET A 272 7.77 1.58 14.48
CA MET A 272 8.79 2.18 15.35
C MET A 272 9.26 1.25 16.47
N ALA A 273 8.48 0.23 16.81
CA ALA A 273 8.85 -0.79 17.79
C ALA A 273 9.59 -1.98 17.17
N LEU A 274 9.72 -2.04 15.84
CA LEU A 274 10.55 -2.97 15.11
C LEU A 274 11.82 -2.27 14.56
N ASP A 275 12.74 -3.07 14.06
CA ASP A 275 13.97 -2.62 13.39
C ASP A 275 13.72 -2.16 11.95
#